data_AF-A0A6J8EHU6-F1
#
_entry.id   AF-A0A6J8EHU6-F1
#
_cell.length_a   1.000
_cell.length_b   1.000
_cell.length_c   1.000
_cell.angle_alpha   90.00
_cell.angle_beta   90.00
_cell.angle_gamma   90.00
#
_symmetry.space_group_name_H-M   'P 1'
#
loop_
_entity.id
_entity.type
_entity.pdbx_description
1 polymer ?
#
loop_
_entity_poly.entity_id
_entity_poly.type
_entity_poly.pdbx_seq_one_letter_code
_entity_poly.pdbx_strand_id
1 'polypeptide(L)'
;MAKPININKANFTQLKAIKKIGETRALAIIAKREEEGLLSLDNLKEITEIPQSLWTALLSENIICLEDPEDADDGQEVLQNTIKSLCHKILSVEKSRDDMAETLQTKIEKIPEQSKAHLEEQRLIFEQQRDIYTKQKEEQIEQMREMIKTQNEEIKDIHEYSKKI
;
A
#
# COMPACT_ATOMS: atom_id res chain seq x y z
N MET A 1 -27.03 -41.66 -15.28
CA MET A 1 -26.71 -42.12 -13.91
C MET A 1 -27.72 -41.50 -12.96
N ALA A 2 -28.16 -42.20 -11.91
CA ALA A 2 -29.12 -41.66 -10.95
C ALA A 2 -28.46 -40.62 -10.05
N LYS A 3 -29.19 -39.58 -9.62
CA LYS A 3 -28.70 -38.57 -8.66
C LYS A 3 -28.38 -39.27 -7.33
N PRO A 4 -27.23 -39.01 -6.69
CA PRO A 4 -26.90 -39.57 -5.38
C PRO A 4 -27.98 -39.18 -4.36
N ILE A 5 -28.27 -40.09 -3.43
CA ILE A 5 -29.25 -39.87 -2.37
C ILE A 5 -28.56 -39.15 -1.21
N ASN A 6 -29.03 -37.94 -0.90
CA ASN A 6 -28.51 -37.19 0.24
C ASN A 6 -28.99 -37.82 1.56
N ILE A 7 -28.08 -38.36 2.37
CA ILE A 7 -28.40 -39.04 3.63
C ILE A 7 -29.07 -38.09 4.62
N ASN A 8 -28.67 -36.81 4.62
CA ASN A 8 -29.20 -35.80 5.53
C ASN A 8 -30.62 -35.36 5.16
N LYS A 9 -31.00 -35.42 3.87
CA LYS A 9 -32.34 -35.01 3.39
C LYS A 9 -33.27 -36.17 3.02
N ALA A 10 -32.73 -37.37 2.81
CA ALA A 10 -33.49 -38.51 2.33
C ALA A 10 -34.57 -38.95 3.33
N ASN A 11 -35.71 -39.38 2.78
CA ASN A 11 -36.77 -40.01 3.54
C ASN A 11 -36.53 -41.53 3.69
N PHE A 12 -37.29 -42.16 4.58
CA PHE A 12 -37.17 -43.58 4.86
C PHE A 12 -37.26 -44.48 3.62
N THR A 13 -38.21 -44.18 2.72
CA THR A 13 -38.39 -44.95 1.49
C THR A 13 -37.17 -44.85 0.57
N GLN A 14 -36.58 -43.66 0.46
CA GLN A 14 -35.36 -43.43 -0.32
C GLN A 14 -34.16 -44.16 0.29
N LEU A 15 -33.98 -44.10 1.61
CA LEU A 15 -32.91 -44.82 2.30
C LEU A 15 -33.07 -46.34 2.18
N LYS A 16 -34.30 -46.85 2.32
CA LYS A 16 -34.62 -48.28 2.17
C LYS A 16 -34.32 -48.80 0.76
N ALA A 17 -34.48 -47.95 -0.26
CA ALA A 17 -34.18 -48.30 -1.65
C ALA A 17 -32.68 -48.41 -1.96
N ILE A 18 -31.80 -47.95 -1.07
CA ILE A 18 -30.34 -48.06 -1.24
C ILE A 18 -29.93 -49.53 -1.11
N LYS A 19 -29.16 -50.00 -2.10
CA LYS A 19 -28.63 -51.37 -2.15
C LYS A 19 -27.88 -51.69 -0.86
N LYS A 20 -28.24 -52.78 -0.20
CA LYS A 20 -27.66 -53.29 1.06
C LYS A 20 -27.91 -52.42 2.32
N ILE A 21 -28.72 -51.35 2.26
CA ILE A 21 -29.20 -50.66 3.47
C ILE A 21 -30.43 -51.39 4.00
N GLY A 22 -31.52 -51.42 3.25
CA GLY A 22 -32.75 -52.07 3.69
C GLY A 22 -33.41 -51.35 4.89
N GLU A 23 -34.35 -52.02 5.55
CA GLU A 23 -35.26 -51.36 6.50
C GLU A 23 -34.59 -50.99 7.84
N THR A 24 -33.92 -51.94 8.47
CA THR A 24 -33.28 -51.77 9.78
C THR A 24 -32.22 -50.67 9.76
N ARG A 25 -31.39 -50.63 8.71
CA ARG A 25 -30.32 -49.65 8.56
C ARG A 25 -30.86 -48.26 8.21
N ALA A 26 -31.93 -48.18 7.41
CA ALA A 26 -32.59 -46.91 7.12
C ALA A 26 -33.16 -46.25 8.39
N LEU A 27 -33.74 -47.04 9.30
CA LEU A 27 -34.18 -46.53 10.61
C LEU A 27 -33.02 -46.03 11.45
N ALA A 28 -31.90 -46.76 11.51
CA ALA A 28 -30.72 -46.35 12.27
C ALA A 28 -30.13 -45.02 11.78
N ILE A 29 -30.11 -44.79 10.46
CA ILE A 29 -29.69 -43.52 9.86
C ILE A 29 -30.60 -42.37 10.30
N ILE A 30 -31.92 -42.57 10.25
CA ILE A 30 -32.89 -41.54 10.67
C ILE A 30 -32.75 -41.25 12.17
N ALA A 31 -32.62 -42.29 12.99
CA ALA A 31 -32.43 -42.12 14.43
C ALA A 31 -31.14 -41.33 14.74
N LYS A 32 -30.03 -41.65 14.07
CA LYS A 32 -28.78 -40.91 14.26
C LYS A 32 -28.89 -39.46 13.77
N ARG A 33 -29.65 -39.22 12.70
CA ARG A 33 -29.95 -37.86 12.20
C ARG A 33 -30.81 -37.07 13.20
N GLU A 34 -31.75 -37.72 13.87
CA GLU A 34 -32.56 -37.08 14.91
C GLU A 34 -31.75 -36.77 16.18
N GLU A 35 -30.70 -37.55 16.47
CA GLU A 35 -29.79 -37.33 17.60
C GLU A 35 -28.76 -36.21 17.33
N GLU A 36 -28.06 -36.27 16.20
CA GLU A 36 -26.91 -35.40 15.89
C GLU A 36 -27.28 -34.19 15.01
N GLY A 37 -28.44 -34.23 14.35
CA GLY A 37 -28.79 -33.27 13.29
C GLY A 37 -28.14 -33.63 11.95
N LEU A 38 -27.22 -32.81 11.46
CA LEU A 38 -26.52 -33.07 10.19
C LEU A 38 -25.44 -34.12 10.39
N LEU A 39 -25.58 -35.28 9.74
CA LEU A 39 -24.59 -36.35 9.80
C LEU A 39 -23.36 -35.96 8.99
N SER A 40 -22.19 -36.14 9.59
CA SER A 40 -20.88 -36.06 8.95
C SER A 40 -20.30 -37.45 8.69
N LEU A 41 -19.17 -37.53 7.97
CA LEU A 41 -18.45 -38.79 7.73
C LEU A 41 -18.05 -39.53 9.02
N ASP A 42 -17.84 -38.79 10.11
CA ASP A 42 -17.48 -39.39 11.40
C ASP A 42 -18.72 -39.94 12.11
N ASN A 43 -19.86 -39.28 12.03
CA ASN A 43 -21.12 -39.81 12.58
C ASN A 43 -21.56 -41.09 11.88
N LEU A 44 -21.25 -41.25 10.58
CA LEU A 44 -21.54 -42.50 9.85
C LEU A 44 -20.82 -43.71 10.45
N LYS A 45 -19.63 -43.53 11.03
CA LYS A 45 -18.86 -44.61 11.68
C LYS A 45 -19.49 -45.10 12.98
N GLU A 46 -20.32 -44.27 13.60
CA GLU A 46 -20.97 -44.56 14.89
C GLU A 46 -22.24 -45.39 14.72
N ILE A 47 -22.78 -45.48 13.49
CA ILE A 47 -23.97 -46.30 13.19
C ILE A 47 -23.56 -47.77 13.12
N THR A 48 -23.65 -48.46 14.25
CA THR A 48 -23.19 -49.85 14.42
C THR A 48 -23.85 -50.86 13.47
N GLU A 49 -25.05 -50.54 12.98
CA GLU A 49 -25.84 -51.35 12.07
C GLU A 49 -25.24 -51.37 10.65
N ILE A 50 -24.39 -50.39 10.33
CA ILE A 50 -23.81 -50.18 9.00
C ILE A 50 -22.28 -50.23 9.09
N PRO A 51 -21.64 -51.27 8.54
CA PRO A 51 -20.18 -51.37 8.59
C PRO A 51 -19.55 -50.28 7.72
N GLN A 52 -18.39 -49.77 8.16
CA GLN A 52 -17.67 -48.71 7.44
C GLN A 52 -17.36 -49.05 5.98
N SER A 53 -17.09 -50.32 5.69
CA SER A 53 -16.86 -50.79 4.31
C SER A 53 -18.06 -50.57 3.39
N LEU A 54 -19.29 -50.61 3.92
CA LEU A 54 -20.50 -50.32 3.16
C LEU A 54 -20.62 -48.83 2.87
N TRP A 55 -20.33 -47.96 3.85
CA TRP A 55 -20.31 -46.51 3.65
C TRP A 55 -19.30 -46.10 2.59
N THR A 56 -18.08 -46.64 2.67
CA THR A 56 -17.03 -46.38 1.67
C THR A 56 -17.46 -46.82 0.28
N ALA A 57 -18.08 -48.00 0.14
CA ALA A 57 -18.59 -48.47 -1.15
C ALA A 57 -19.66 -47.53 -1.71
N LEU A 58 -20.68 -47.18 -0.91
CA LEU A 58 -21.78 -46.32 -1.35
C LEU A 58 -21.33 -44.89 -1.72
N LEU A 59 -20.37 -44.33 -0.99
CA LEU A 59 -19.77 -43.03 -1.30
C LEU A 59 -18.90 -43.11 -2.56
N SER A 60 -18.07 -44.16 -2.70
CA SER A 60 -17.19 -44.34 -3.87
C SER A 60 -17.95 -44.61 -5.16
N GLU A 61 -19.09 -45.30 -5.08
CA GLU A 61 -20.00 -45.56 -6.19
C GLU A 61 -20.93 -44.36 -6.47
N ASN A 62 -20.80 -43.25 -5.72
CA ASN A 62 -21.64 -42.05 -5.81
C ASN A 62 -23.15 -42.37 -5.71
N ILE A 63 -23.51 -43.33 -4.86
CA ILE A 63 -24.90 -43.73 -4.60
C ILE A 63 -25.52 -42.82 -3.53
N ILE A 64 -24.71 -42.35 -2.58
CA ILE A 64 -25.12 -41.47 -1.49
C ILE A 64 -24.20 -40.25 -1.41
N CYS A 65 -24.73 -39.14 -0.88
CA CYS A 65 -23.96 -37.93 -0.56
C CYS A 65 -24.39 -37.37 0.81
N LEU A 66 -23.55 -36.53 1.42
CA LEU A 66 -23.83 -35.87 2.70
C LEU A 66 -24.35 -34.43 2.52
N GLU A 67 -23.94 -33.80 1.42
CA GLU A 67 -24.38 -32.47 1.01
C GLU A 67 -24.93 -32.56 -0.41
N ASP A 68 -25.96 -31.77 -0.72
CA ASP A 68 -26.42 -31.69 -2.11
C ASP A 68 -25.37 -30.95 -2.93
N PRO A 69 -25.01 -31.43 -4.13
CA PRO A 69 -24.07 -30.73 -5.00
C PRO A 69 -24.59 -29.35 -5.48
N GLU A 70 -25.86 -29.02 -5.22
CA GLU A 70 -26.48 -27.73 -5.52
C GLU A 70 -26.34 -26.70 -4.37
N ASP A 71 -25.99 -27.11 -3.15
CA ASP A 71 -25.85 -26.22 -1.98
C ASP A 71 -24.43 -25.62 -1.83
N ALA A 72 -23.54 -25.83 -2.81
CA ALA A 72 -22.16 -25.30 -2.82
C ALA A 72 -22.05 -23.83 -3.32
N ASP A 73 -23.17 -23.14 -3.54
CA ASP A 73 -23.21 -21.82 -4.19
C ASP A 73 -23.04 -20.63 -3.22
N ASP A 74 -23.22 -20.82 -1.91
CA ASP A 74 -23.22 -19.74 -0.91
C ASP A 74 -21.81 -19.16 -0.61
N GLY A 75 -20.73 -19.87 -0.97
CA GLY A 75 -19.36 -19.41 -0.81
C GLY A 75 -18.91 -18.39 -1.87
N GLN A 76 -19.51 -18.45 -3.07
CA GLN A 76 -19.09 -17.70 -4.23
C GLN A 76 -19.46 -16.20 -4.10
N GLU A 77 -20.62 -15.90 -3.52
CA GLU A 77 -21.11 -14.54 -3.31
C GLU A 77 -20.32 -13.80 -2.23
N VAL A 78 -20.01 -14.48 -1.12
CA VAL A 78 -19.17 -13.92 -0.03
C VAL A 78 -17.76 -13.63 -0.55
N LEU A 79 -17.19 -14.53 -1.35
CA LEU A 79 -15.89 -14.31 -2.01
C LEU A 79 -15.95 -13.14 -3.00
N GLN A 80 -16.99 -13.05 -3.85
CA GLN A 80 -17.15 -11.91 -4.76
C GLN A 80 -17.30 -10.57 -4.04
N ASN A 81 -18.07 -10.52 -2.96
CA ASN A 81 -18.25 -9.31 -2.16
C ASN A 81 -16.96 -8.91 -1.44
N THR A 82 -16.20 -9.89 -0.96
CA THR A 82 -14.87 -9.67 -0.38
C THR A 82 -13.89 -9.13 -1.42
N ILE A 83 -13.85 -9.73 -2.62
CA ILE A 83 -13.02 -9.27 -3.75
C ILE A 83 -13.37 -7.84 -4.13
N LYS A 84 -14.67 -7.52 -4.27
CA LYS A 84 -15.12 -6.15 -4.58
C LYS A 84 -14.68 -5.14 -3.50
N SER A 85 -14.82 -5.49 -2.23
CA SER A 85 -14.36 -4.65 -1.11
C SER A 85 -12.84 -4.41 -1.15
N LEU A 86 -12.07 -5.46 -1.39
CA LEU A 86 -10.61 -5.38 -1.49
C LEU A 86 -10.16 -4.55 -2.70
N CYS A 87 -10.77 -4.74 -3.87
CA CYS A 87 -10.48 -3.93 -5.05
C CYS A 87 -10.72 -2.44 -4.80
N HIS A 88 -11.81 -2.08 -4.11
CA HIS A 88 -12.08 -0.69 -3.75
C HIS A 88 -11.02 -0.11 -2.81
N LYS A 89 -10.59 -0.89 -1.81
CA LYS A 89 -9.50 -0.49 -0.90
C LYS A 89 -8.18 -0.30 -1.64
N ILE A 90 -7.85 -1.20 -2.56
CA ILE A 90 -6.63 -1.12 -3.38
C ILE A 90 -6.64 0.16 -4.21
N LEU A 91 -7.75 0.44 -4.92
CA LEU A 91 -7.91 1.68 -5.71
C LEU A 91 -7.73 2.94 -4.87
N SER A 92 -8.26 2.96 -3.64
CA SER A 92 -8.08 4.10 -2.74
C SER A 92 -6.62 4.29 -2.31
N VAL A 93 -5.91 3.19 -2.05
CA VAL A 93 -4.49 3.23 -1.67
C VAL A 93 -3.62 3.65 -2.85
N GLU A 94 -3.90 3.12 -4.05
CA GLU A 94 -3.19 3.49 -5.27
C GLU A 94 -3.33 4.97 -5.56
N LYS A 95 -4.55 5.51 -5.49
CA LYS A 95 -4.78 6.95 -5.66
C LYS A 95 -4.01 7.79 -4.63
N SER A 96 -4.06 7.42 -3.35
CA SER A 96 -3.31 8.12 -2.30
C SER A 96 -1.79 8.04 -2.50
N ARG A 97 -1.29 6.91 -3.02
CA ARG A 97 0.13 6.74 -3.34
C ARG A 97 0.53 7.65 -4.50
N ASP A 98 -0.30 7.71 -5.54
CA ASP A 98 -0.03 8.52 -6.72
C ASP A 98 -0.06 10.03 -6.37
N ASP A 99 -1.03 10.47 -5.56
CA ASP A 99 -1.10 11.84 -5.02
C ASP A 99 0.16 12.20 -4.19
N MET A 100 0.66 11.25 -3.39
CA MET A 100 1.90 11.42 -2.61
C MET A 100 3.14 11.48 -3.51
N ALA A 101 3.21 10.65 -4.55
CA ALA A 101 4.31 10.63 -5.50
C ALA A 101 4.41 11.97 -6.24
N GLU A 102 3.29 12.54 -6.68
CA GLU A 102 3.23 13.85 -7.33
C GLU A 102 3.70 14.97 -6.39
N THR A 103 3.28 14.93 -5.12
CA THR A 103 3.72 15.88 -4.09
C THR A 103 5.23 15.80 -3.87
N LEU A 104 5.79 14.59 -3.78
CA LEU A 104 7.24 14.39 -3.59
C LEU A 104 8.02 14.83 -4.82
N GLN A 105 7.54 14.51 -6.02
CA GLN A 105 8.16 14.92 -7.27
C GLN A 105 8.26 16.45 -7.38
N THR A 106 7.18 17.15 -7.05
CA THR A 106 7.14 18.62 -7.03
C THR A 106 8.15 19.22 -6.04
N LYS A 107 8.34 18.57 -4.88
CA LYS A 107 9.34 19.00 -3.90
C LYS A 107 10.76 18.77 -4.41
N ILE A 108 11.03 17.62 -5.03
CA ILE A 108 12.35 17.30 -5.61
C ILE A 108 12.73 18.32 -6.69
N GLU A 109 11.78 18.73 -7.54
CA GLU A 109 12.02 19.68 -8.63
C GLU A 109 12.30 21.11 -8.12
N LYS A 110 11.69 21.51 -6.99
CA LYS A 110 11.90 22.83 -6.38
C LYS A 110 13.20 22.97 -5.57
N ILE A 111 13.79 21.86 -5.09
CA ILE A 111 15.06 21.88 -4.34
C ILE A 111 16.21 22.51 -5.15
N PRO A 112 16.46 22.13 -6.42
CA PRO A 112 17.52 22.75 -7.21
C PRO A 112 17.26 24.25 -7.47
N GLU A 113 16.01 24.66 -7.69
CA GLU A 113 15.66 26.07 -7.87
C GLU A 113 15.91 26.90 -6.61
N GLN A 114 15.48 26.40 -5.44
CA GLN A 114 15.73 27.07 -4.15
C GLN A 114 17.23 27.17 -3.84
N SER A 115 17.98 26.11 -4.12
CA SER A 115 19.44 26.09 -3.94
C SER A 115 20.14 27.10 -4.87
N LYS A 116 19.69 27.18 -6.13
CA LYS A 116 20.22 28.14 -7.10
C LYS A 116 19.89 29.58 -6.73
N ALA A 117 18.65 29.84 -6.30
CA ALA A 117 18.21 31.16 -5.85
C ALA A 117 19.01 31.63 -4.63
N HIS A 118 19.26 30.74 -3.65
CA HIS A 118 20.07 31.06 -2.48
C HIS A 118 21.53 31.38 -2.84
N LEU A 119 22.14 30.61 -3.75
CA LEU A 119 23.50 30.88 -4.24
C LEU A 119 23.59 32.21 -4.99
N GLU A 120 22.56 32.56 -5.76
CA GLU A 120 22.48 33.81 -6.50
C GLU A 120 22.30 35.02 -5.58
N GLU A 121 21.47 34.91 -4.55
CA GLU A 121 21.32 35.92 -3.50
C GLU A 121 22.65 36.12 -2.75
N GLN A 122 23.32 35.03 -2.36
CA GLN A 122 24.61 35.09 -1.70
C GLN A 122 25.69 35.73 -2.59
N ARG A 123 25.70 35.42 -3.90
CA ARG A 123 26.59 36.06 -4.89
C ARG A 123 26.36 37.57 -4.94
N LEU A 124 25.10 38.01 -4.99
CA LEU A 124 24.75 39.43 -5.05
C LEU A 124 25.20 40.19 -3.79
N ILE A 125 25.04 39.58 -2.61
CA ILE A 125 25.51 40.17 -1.35
C ILE A 125 27.03 40.33 -1.36
N PHE A 126 27.77 39.30 -1.77
CA PHE A 126 29.23 39.38 -1.87
C PHE A 126 29.70 40.44 -2.89
N GLU A 127 29.01 40.54 -4.02
CA GLU A 127 29.30 41.57 -5.03
C GLU A 127 29.06 42.98 -4.50
N GLN A 128 27.93 43.23 -3.84
CA GLN A 128 27.65 44.52 -3.20
C GLN A 128 28.70 44.87 -2.13
N GLN A 129 29.11 43.91 -1.30
CA GLN A 129 30.17 44.13 -0.30
C GLN A 129 31.50 44.48 -0.95
N ARG A 130 31.88 43.79 -2.03
CA ARG A 130 33.09 44.09 -2.81
C ARG A 130 33.03 45.50 -3.38
N ASP A 131 31.90 45.91 -3.94
CA ASP A 131 31.74 47.23 -4.56
C ASP A 131 31.78 48.35 -3.52
N ILE A 132 31.17 48.14 -2.34
CA ILE A 132 31.28 49.07 -1.20
C ILE A 132 32.73 49.22 -0.77
N TYR A 133 33.44 48.10 -0.57
CA TYR A 133 34.85 48.12 -0.17
C TYR A 133 35.73 48.82 -1.21
N THR A 134 35.49 48.55 -2.49
CA THR A 134 36.22 49.18 -3.60
C THR A 134 36.01 50.69 -3.61
N LYS A 135 34.76 51.15 -3.51
CA LYS A 135 34.45 52.60 -3.43
C LYS A 135 35.12 53.27 -2.24
N GLN A 136 35.08 52.64 -1.07
CA GLN A 136 35.76 53.17 0.12
C GLN A 136 37.27 53.29 -0.08
N LYS A 137 37.89 52.33 -0.77
CA LYS A 137 39.32 52.38 -1.09
C LYS A 137 39.67 53.41 -2.13
N GLU A 138 38.84 53.57 -3.16
CA GLU A 138 38.99 54.63 -4.16
C GLU A 138 38.89 56.02 -3.51
N GLU A 139 37.95 56.22 -2.59
CA GLU A 139 37.80 57.47 -1.84
C GLU A 139 39.03 57.76 -0.96
N GLN A 140 39.57 56.75 -0.25
CA GLN A 140 40.81 56.89 0.50
C GLN A 140 42.00 57.27 -0.39
N ILE A 141 42.10 56.66 -1.57
CA ILE A 141 43.16 56.98 -2.55
C ILE A 141 43.03 58.43 -3.02
N GLU A 142 41.81 58.90 -3.30
CA GLU A 142 41.58 60.26 -3.76
C GLU A 142 41.89 61.31 -2.69
N GLN A 143 41.52 61.04 -1.43
CA GLN A 143 41.91 61.88 -0.29
C GLN A 143 43.43 61.99 -0.16
N MET A 144 44.16 60.87 -0.29
CA MET A 144 45.63 60.89 -0.27
C MET A 144 46.22 61.67 -1.44
N ARG A 145 45.64 61.57 -2.65
CA ARG A 145 46.09 62.33 -3.82
C ARG A 145 45.96 63.83 -3.61
N GLU A 146 44.82 64.29 -3.08
CA GLU A 146 44.62 65.71 -2.79
C GLU A 146 45.56 66.20 -1.68
N MET A 147 45.80 65.39 -0.64
CA MET A 147 46.81 65.73 0.39
C MET A 147 48.21 65.90 -0.21
N ILE A 148 48.64 64.97 -1.07
CA ILE A 148 49.96 65.05 -1.74
C ILE A 148 50.03 66.29 -2.63
N LYS A 149 48.95 66.62 -3.34
CA LYS A 149 48.89 67.81 -4.19
C LYS A 149 49.08 69.09 -3.39
N THR A 150 48.35 69.26 -2.29
CA THR A 150 48.49 70.43 -1.40
C THR A 150 49.90 70.53 -0.83
N GLN A 151 50.48 69.42 -0.36
CA GLN A 151 51.86 69.39 0.14
C GLN A 151 52.88 69.80 -0.94
N ASN A 152 52.69 69.34 -2.18
CA ASN A 152 53.57 69.72 -3.29
C ASN A 152 53.46 71.21 -3.64
N GLU A 153 52.26 71.80 -3.56
CA GLU A 153 52.05 73.24 -3.75
C GLU A 153 52.76 74.05 -2.64
N GLU A 154 52.62 73.65 -1.38
CA GLU A 154 53.32 74.27 -0.25
C GLU A 154 54.85 74.19 -0.39
N ILE A 155 55.39 73.03 -0.79
CA ILE A 155 56.83 72.84 -1.04
C ILE A 155 57.31 73.75 -2.17
N LYS A 156 56.51 73.89 -3.24
CA LYS A 156 56.84 74.76 -4.38
C LYS A 156 56.90 76.23 -3.95
N ASP A 157 55.96 76.68 -3.13
CA ASP A 157 55.92 78.05 -2.61
C ASP A 157 57.11 78.34 -1.69
N ILE A 158 57.46 77.41 -0.80
CA ILE A 158 58.66 77.50 0.06
C ILE A 158 59.94 77.58 -0.79
N HIS A 159 60.05 76.75 -1.82
CA HIS A 159 61.21 76.75 -2.73
C HIS A 159 61.31 78.06 -3.51
N GLU A 160 60.19 78.62 -3.97
CA GLU A 160 60.19 79.89 -4.68
C GLU A 160 60.56 81.06 -3.76
N TYR A 161 60.08 81.06 -2.51
CA TYR A 161 60.48 82.03 -1.50
C TYR A 161 61.97 81.94 -1.19
N SER A 162 62.51 80.73 -1.03
CA SER A 162 63.93 80.49 -0.73
C SER A 162 64.87 80.94 -1.87
N LYS A 163 64.39 81.01 -3.11
CA LYS A 163 65.16 81.54 -4.26
C LYS A 163 65.22 83.07 -4.33
N LYS A 164 64.34 83.77 -3.59
CA LYS A 164 64.22 85.24 -3.61
C LYS A 164 65.02 85.92 -2.49
N ILE A 165 65.61 85.16 -1.57
CA ILE A 165 66.54 85.59 -0.51
C ILE A 165 67.97 85.30 -0.98
#